data_AF-A0A7W0D2N2-F1
#
_entry.id   AF-A0A7W0D2N2-F1
#
_cell.length_a   1.000
_cell.length_b   1.000
_cell.length_c   1.000
_cell.angle_alpha   90.00
_cell.angle_beta   90.00
_cell.angle_gamma   90.00
#
_symmetry.space_group_name_H-M   'P 1'
#
loop_
_entity.id
_entity.type
_entity.pdbx_description
1 polymer ?
#
loop_
_entity_poly.entity_id
_entity_poly.type
_entity_poly.pdbx_seq_one_letter_code
_entity_poly.pdbx_strand_id
1 'polypeptide(L)'
;MIKINTIDGWLPIGDVSLFQESGVPIVIGNSAYRSSGIGKRVIQLIISHARELGRKTITTNGIYTYKKRSRRLFESLGFNMIECFIDDDGNEYYRYNLVL
;
A
#
# COMPACT_ATOMS: atom_id res chain seq x y z
N MET A 1 12.02 2.92 1.76
CA MET A 1 12.34 1.95 2.84
C MET A 1 11.56 2.25 4.10
N ILE A 2 10.95 1.23 4.74
CA ILE A 2 10.26 1.33 6.03
C ILE A 2 11.16 0.76 7.12
N LYS A 3 11.40 1.54 8.18
CA LYS A 3 12.22 1.15 9.33
C LYS A 3 11.47 1.34 10.65
N ILE A 4 11.81 0.55 11.65
CA ILE A 4 11.38 0.74 13.04
C ILE A 4 12.60 1.02 13.92
N ASN A 5 12.41 1.81 14.97
CA ASN A 5 13.47 2.06 15.94
C ASN A 5 13.43 0.97 17.01
N THR A 6 14.59 0.36 17.29
CA THR A 6 14.78 -0.70 18.30
C THR A 6 15.93 -0.32 19.22
N ILE A 7 16.17 -1.11 20.29
CA ILE A 7 17.31 -0.89 21.18
C ILE A 7 18.65 -1.02 20.43
N ASP A 8 18.70 -1.88 19.41
CA ASP A 8 19.88 -2.12 18.57
C ASP A 8 19.94 -1.17 17.35
N GLY A 9 19.08 -0.14 17.32
CA GLY A 9 18.99 0.86 16.27
C GLY A 9 17.88 0.62 15.25
N TRP A 10 18.03 1.18 14.06
CA TRP A 10 16.99 1.16 13.02
C TRP A 10 16.96 -0.17 12.26
N LEU A 11 15.88 -0.92 12.43
CA LEU A 11 15.64 -2.19 11.73
C LEU A 11 14.79 -1.95 10.46
N PRO A 12 15.28 -2.29 9.25
CA PRO A 12 14.45 -2.29 8.05
C PRO A 12 13.45 -3.44 8.09
N ILE A 13 12.18 -3.13 7.83
CA ILE A 13 11.08 -4.12 7.89
C ILE A 13 10.30 -4.23 6.59
N GLY A 14 10.58 -3.38 5.60
CA GLY A 14 9.80 -3.33 4.38
C GLY A 14 10.13 -2.15 3.49
N ASP A 15 9.31 -1.97 2.45
CA ASP A 15 9.43 -0.86 1.52
C ASP A 15 8.07 -0.36 1.03
N VAL A 16 8.07 0.88 0.54
CA VAL A 16 6.96 1.53 -0.12
C VAL A 16 7.50 2.45 -1.21
N SER A 17 6.79 2.54 -2.32
CA SER A 17 7.14 3.45 -3.41
C SER A 17 5.90 4.21 -3.86
N LEU A 18 6.08 5.47 -4.26
CA LEU A 18 5.02 6.30 -4.85
C LEU A 18 5.38 6.55 -6.32
N PHE A 19 5.01 5.63 -7.21
CA PHE A 19 5.25 5.79 -8.65
C PHE A 19 4.30 6.81 -9.25
N GLN A 20 4.73 7.49 -10.30
CA GLN A 20 3.91 8.50 -10.98
C GLN A 20 2.69 7.89 -11.67
N GLU A 21 2.89 6.76 -12.35
CA GLU A 21 1.85 6.13 -13.19
C GLU A 21 1.44 4.74 -12.68
N SER A 22 2.35 3.99 -12.05
CA SER A 22 2.14 2.57 -11.76
C SER A 22 1.56 2.27 -10.37
N GLY A 23 1.19 3.29 -9.59
CA GLY A 23 0.56 3.13 -8.26
C GLY A 23 1.53 3.05 -7.07
N VAL A 24 1.03 2.57 -5.93
CA VAL A 24 1.76 2.49 -4.65
C VAL A 24 1.92 1.05 -4.17
N PRO A 25 3.03 0.36 -4.48
CA PRO A 25 3.35 -0.90 -3.85
C PRO A 25 3.86 -0.68 -2.43
N ILE A 26 3.47 -1.56 -1.52
CA ILE A 26 3.94 -1.61 -0.13
C ILE A 26 4.13 -3.05 0.31
N VAL A 27 5.25 -3.32 0.97
CA VAL A 27 5.57 -4.64 1.55
C VAL A 27 6.09 -4.46 2.96
N ILE A 28 5.53 -5.22 3.91
CA ILE A 28 6.13 -5.46 5.23
C ILE A 28 6.63 -6.91 5.23
N GLY A 29 7.94 -7.08 5.11
CA GLY A 29 8.61 -8.36 4.90
C GLY A 29 8.47 -9.27 6.10
N ASN A 30 8.80 -8.79 7.29
CA ASN A 30 8.71 -9.56 8.53
C ASN A 30 7.25 -9.56 9.06
N SER A 31 6.68 -10.76 9.21
CA SER A 31 5.30 -10.96 9.65
C SER A 31 5.01 -10.47 11.06
N ALA A 32 6.01 -10.38 11.95
CA ALA A 32 5.87 -9.86 13.31
C ALA A 32 5.43 -8.39 13.35
N TYR A 33 5.67 -7.64 12.27
CA TYR A 33 5.30 -6.22 12.15
C TYR A 33 4.05 -5.99 11.28
N ARG A 34 3.39 -7.06 10.84
CA ARG A 34 2.12 -6.95 10.11
C ARG A 34 0.96 -6.81 11.10
N SER A 35 -0.13 -6.18 10.65
CA SER A 35 -1.33 -5.96 11.47
C SER A 35 -1.13 -5.08 12.72
N SER A 36 0.00 -4.40 12.88
CA SER A 36 0.29 -3.48 14.00
C SER A 36 0.07 -2.00 13.65
N GLY A 37 -0.74 -1.72 12.62
CA GLY A 37 -1.02 -0.35 12.16
C GLY A 37 0.10 0.32 11.33
N ILE A 38 1.28 -0.29 11.22
CA ILE A 38 2.43 0.25 10.48
C ILE A 38 2.08 0.55 9.01
N GLY A 39 1.47 -0.42 8.31
CA GLY A 39 1.07 -0.22 6.91
C GLY A 39 0.11 0.95 6.72
N LYS A 40 -0.83 1.14 7.66
CA LYS A 40 -1.78 2.27 7.64
C LYS A 40 -1.06 3.60 7.79
N ARG A 41 -0.17 3.70 8.78
CA ARG A 41 0.62 4.91 9.02
C ARG A 41 1.51 5.26 7.83
N VAL A 42 2.13 4.26 7.20
CA VAL A 42 2.95 4.45 6.00
C VAL A 42 2.12 4.95 4.82
N ILE A 43 0.97 4.33 4.51
CA ILE A 43 0.13 4.79 3.40
C ILE A 43 -0.46 6.18 3.67
N GLN A 44 -0.82 6.52 4.90
CA GLN A 44 -1.23 7.88 5.25
C GLN A 44 -0.14 8.92 4.95
N LEU A 45 1.12 8.60 5.27
CA LEU A 45 2.25 9.47 4.92
C LEU A 45 2.39 9.63 3.40
N ILE A 46 2.23 8.53 2.64
CA ILE A 46 2.25 8.56 1.18
C ILE A 46 1.11 9.42 0.61
N ILE A 47 -0.10 9.33 1.17
CA ILE A 47 -1.25 10.14 0.78
C ILE A 47 -0.95 11.63 1.01
N SER A 48 -0.45 11.99 2.20
CA SER A 48 -0.07 13.38 2.51
C SER A 48 0.99 13.89 1.54
N HIS A 49 2.04 13.10 1.31
CA HIS A 49 3.10 13.48 0.39
C HIS A 49 2.62 13.64 -1.06
N ALA A 50 1.72 12.77 -1.52
CA ALA A 50 1.12 12.88 -2.84
C ALA A 50 0.30 14.17 -3.01
N ARG A 51 -0.41 14.61 -1.96
CA ARG A 51 -1.13 15.91 -1.95
C ARG A 51 -0.17 17.08 -2.05
N GLU A 52 0.94 17.05 -1.33
CA GLU A 52 1.99 18.08 -1.39
C GLU A 52 2.59 18.18 -2.80
N LEU A 53 2.72 17.05 -3.50
CA LEU A 53 3.14 17.00 -4.91
C LEU A 53 2.04 17.42 -5.90
N GLY A 54 0.86 17.84 -5.43
CA GLY A 54 -0.25 18.28 -6.28
C GLY A 54 -0.97 17.14 -7.02
N ARG A 55 -0.77 15.88 -6.62
CA ARG A 55 -1.46 14.75 -7.24
C ARG A 55 -2.97 14.84 -6.98
N LYS A 56 -3.75 14.41 -7.98
CA LYS A 56 -5.22 14.34 -7.89
C LYS A 56 -5.72 12.98 -7.44
N THR A 57 -4.93 11.94 -7.69
CA THR A 57 -5.30 10.57 -7.35
C THR A 57 -4.08 9.74 -6.96
N ILE A 58 -4.36 8.60 -6.32
CA ILE A 58 -3.40 7.52 -6.07
C ILE A 58 -4.06 6.20 -6.43
N THR A 59 -3.37 5.39 -7.22
CA THR A 59 -3.80 4.03 -7.57
C THR A 59 -2.93 2.98 -6.89
N THR A 60 -3.44 1.76 -6.77
CA THR A 60 -2.63 0.59 -6.41
C THR A 60 -2.20 -0.16 -7.67
N ASN A 61 -1.10 -0.92 -7.59
CA ASN A 61 -0.61 -1.72 -8.72
C ASN A 61 -1.53 -2.91 -9.04
N GLY A 62 -2.48 -3.23 -8.16
CA GLY A 62 -3.23 -4.47 -8.16
C GLY A 62 -2.97 -5.24 -6.86
N ILE A 63 -4.05 -5.67 -6.20
CA ILE A 63 -3.99 -6.44 -4.95
C ILE A 63 -4.77 -7.72 -5.17
N TYR A 64 -4.10 -8.86 -5.07
CA TYR A 64 -4.75 -10.17 -5.18
C TYR A 64 -5.99 -10.26 -4.28
N THR A 65 -7.08 -10.81 -4.82
CA THR A 65 -8.38 -10.89 -4.13
C THR A 65 -8.30 -11.65 -2.80
N TYR A 66 -7.42 -12.66 -2.74
CA TYR A 66 -7.16 -13.44 -1.53
C TYR A 66 -6.34 -12.68 -0.47
N LYS A 67 -5.64 -11.58 -0.79
CA LYS A 67 -4.88 -10.74 0.16
C LYS A 67 -5.79 -9.79 0.94
N LYS A 68 -6.79 -10.35 1.64
CA LYS A 68 -7.83 -9.62 2.40
C LYS A 68 -7.29 -8.51 3.32
N ARG A 69 -6.15 -8.74 3.98
CA ARG A 69 -5.53 -7.76 4.89
C ARG A 69 -5.06 -6.50 4.16
N SER A 70 -4.49 -6.65 2.97
CA SER A 70 -4.01 -5.52 2.17
C SER A 70 -5.19 -4.74 1.58
N ARG A 71 -6.22 -5.44 1.07
CA ARG A 71 -7.45 -4.80 0.59
C ARG A 71 -8.12 -3.93 1.67
N ARG A 72 -8.33 -4.50 2.87
CA ARG A 72 -8.90 -3.76 4.02
C ARG A 72 -8.07 -2.55 4.43
N LEU A 73 -6.74 -2.62 4.30
CA LEU A 73 -5.87 -1.47 4.57
C LEU A 73 -6.22 -0.29 3.66
N PHE A 74 -6.27 -0.51 2.34
CA PHE A 74 -6.58 0.55 1.38
C PHE A 74 -8.05 1.01 1.49
N GLU A 75 -8.99 0.09 1.60
CA GLU A 75 -10.42 0.41 1.81
C GLU A 75 -10.62 1.29 3.06
N SER A 76 -9.92 0.99 4.17
CA SER A 76 -9.99 1.78 5.41
C SER A 76 -9.43 3.21 5.31
N LEU A 77 -8.74 3.52 4.20
CA LEU A 77 -8.16 4.82 3.91
C LEU A 77 -8.93 5.56 2.80
N GLY A 78 -10.11 5.06 2.41
CA GLY A 78 -10.99 5.69 1.43
C GLY A 78 -10.68 5.33 -0.01
N PHE A 79 -9.80 4.36 -0.26
CA PHE A 79 -9.61 3.83 -1.61
C PHE A 79 -10.83 3.00 -2.02
N ASN A 80 -11.29 3.20 -3.25
CA ASN A 80 -12.39 2.46 -3.85
C ASN A 80 -11.86 1.49 -4.91
N MET A 81 -12.42 0.29 -4.98
CA MET A 81 -12.12 -0.66 -6.06
C MET A 81 -12.65 -0.09 -7.38
N ILE A 82 -11.80 -0.03 -8.39
CA ILE A 82 -12.14 0.51 -9.73
C ILE A 82 -12.04 -0.52 -10.84
N GLU A 83 -11.30 -1.61 -10.62
CA GLU A 83 -11.00 -2.58 -11.66
C GLU A 83 -10.69 -3.95 -11.06
N CYS A 84 -11.06 -5.01 -11.79
CA CYS A 84 -10.71 -6.39 -11.51
C CYS A 84 -10.00 -6.97 -12.74
N PHE A 85 -8.93 -7.71 -12.49
CA PHE A 85 -8.11 -8.34 -13.51
C PHE A 85 -7.79 -9.77 -13.15
N ILE A 86 -7.41 -10.55 -14.16
CA ILE A 86 -6.90 -11.91 -14.02
C ILE A 86 -5.52 -11.92 -14.69
N ASP A 87 -4.49 -12.42 -14.00
CA ASP A 87 -3.18 -12.64 -14.61
C ASP A 87 -3.14 -13.93 -15.44
N ASP A 88 -2.02 -14.17 -16.12
CA ASP A 88 -1.83 -15.35 -16.98
C ASP A 88 -1.94 -16.69 -16.22
N ASP A 89 -1.73 -16.65 -14.89
CA ASP A 89 -1.84 -17.80 -13.99
C ASP A 89 -3.27 -17.98 -13.43
N GLY A 90 -4.23 -17.15 -13.86
CA GLY A 90 -5.61 -17.21 -13.41
C GLY A 90 -5.87 -16.55 -12.05
N ASN A 91 -4.91 -15.81 -11.49
CA ASN A 91 -5.12 -15.12 -10.22
C ASN A 91 -5.85 -13.80 -10.42
N GLU A 92 -6.92 -13.64 -9.66
CA GLU A 92 -7.64 -12.37 -9.64
C GLU A 92 -6.95 -11.32 -8.76
N TYR A 93 -6.91 -10.08 -9.21
CA TYR A 93 -6.50 -8.93 -8.42
C TYR A 93 -7.38 -7.70 -8.66
N TYR A 94 -7.54 -6.91 -7.60
CA TYR A 94 -8.32 -5.66 -7.62
C TYR A 94 -7.38 -4.46 -7.65
N ARG A 95 -7.68 -3.50 -8.53
CA ARG A 95 -7.08 -2.17 -8.50
C ARG A 95 -7.98 -1.23 -7.73
N TYR A 96 -7.33 -0.40 -6.92
CA TYR A 96 -7.99 0.57 -6.08
C TYR A 96 -7.51 1.98 -6.43
N ASN A 97 -8.40 2.97 -6.27
CA ASN A 97 -8.10 4.39 -6.47
C ASN A 97 -8.58 5.23 -5.29
N LEU A 98 -7.76 6.20 -4.90
CA LEU A 98 -8.11 7.27 -3.97
C LEU A 98 -8.06 8.60 -4.71
N VAL A 99 -9.12 9.41 -4.57
CA VAL A 99 -9.12 10.81 -4.97
C VAL A 99 -8.58 11.65 -3.81
N LEU A 100 -7.60 12.51 -4.09
CA LEU A 100 -6.81 13.23 -3.09
C LEU A 100 -7.37 14.60 -2.70
#